data_AF-A0A7G5YZ86-F1
#
_entry.id   AF-A0A7G5YZ86-F1
#
_cell.length_a   1.000
_cell.length_b   1.000
_cell.length_c   1.000
_cell.angle_alpha   90.00
_cell.angle_beta   90.00
_cell.angle_gamma   90.00
#
_symmetry.space_group_name_H-M   'P 1'
#
loop_
_entity.id
_entity.type
_entity.pdbx_description
1 polymer ?
#
loop_
_entity_poly.entity_id
_entity_poly.type
_entity_poly.pdbx_seq_one_letter_code
_entity_poly.pdbx_strand_id
1 'polypeptide(L)'
;MDRTESKPGEIDNQTWLIDDGHAIIEKKRAGGIDALTPRERLIHCFWIADYSMRNAGDLATARDLDPRYLSDARSVAALLDLPVTAAAFGLSEGELERRFFDLFDRLCDELRGR
;
A
#
# COMPACT_ATOMS: atom_id res chain seq x y z
N MET A 1 -6.20 -9.53 -29.54
CA MET A 1 -5.32 -8.62 -28.78
C MET A 1 -6.19 -7.45 -28.42
N ASP A 2 -6.96 -7.61 -27.34
CA ASP A 2 -7.97 -6.63 -26.94
C ASP A 2 -7.30 -5.69 -25.94
N ARG A 3 -7.12 -4.43 -26.34
CA ARG A 3 -6.67 -3.38 -25.43
C ARG A 3 -7.93 -2.87 -24.75
N THR A 4 -8.15 -3.28 -23.51
CA THR A 4 -9.08 -2.56 -22.64
C THR A 4 -8.54 -1.14 -22.47
N GLU A 5 -9.13 -0.21 -23.21
CA GLU A 5 -8.88 1.22 -23.07
C GLU A 5 -9.33 1.66 -21.68
N SER A 6 -8.36 1.99 -20.82
CA SER A 6 -8.63 2.79 -19.62
C SER A 6 -9.27 4.11 -20.05
N LYS A 7 -10.33 4.53 -19.36
CA LYS A 7 -11.03 5.79 -19.68
C LYS A 7 -10.04 6.96 -19.61
N PRO A 8 -10.02 7.89 -20.59
CA PRO A 8 -9.16 9.05 -20.54
C PRO A 8 -9.46 9.87 -19.28
N GLY A 9 -8.49 9.96 -18.37
CA GLY A 9 -8.59 10.71 -17.11
C GLY A 9 -8.54 9.87 -15.82
N GLU A 10 -8.49 8.54 -15.91
CA GLU A 10 -8.31 7.69 -14.74
C GLU A 10 -6.82 7.44 -14.47
N ILE A 11 -6.30 7.94 -13.35
CA ILE A 11 -4.92 7.69 -12.89
C ILE A 11 -4.79 6.20 -12.54
N ASP A 12 -3.85 5.50 -13.17
CA ASP A 12 -3.59 4.09 -12.90
C ASP A 12 -3.16 3.86 -11.44
N ASN A 13 -3.31 2.63 -10.97
CA ASN A 13 -3.09 2.27 -9.57
C ASN A 13 -1.65 2.52 -9.09
N GLN A 14 -0.66 2.31 -9.96
CA GLN A 14 0.73 2.54 -9.62
C GLN A 14 1.01 4.04 -9.51
N THR A 15 0.59 4.84 -10.50
CA THR A 15 0.74 6.30 -10.44
C THR A 15 0.04 6.89 -9.23
N TRP A 16 -1.19 6.46 -8.95
CA TRP A 16 -1.91 6.89 -7.75
C TRP A 16 -1.14 6.60 -6.47
N LEU A 17 -0.63 5.38 -6.31
CA LEU A 17 0.09 5.00 -5.09
C LEU A 17 1.39 5.82 -4.93
N ILE A 18 2.10 6.08 -6.04
CA ILE A 18 3.32 6.90 -6.03
C ILE A 18 3.01 8.34 -5.60
N ASP A 19 1.99 8.97 -6.19
CA ASP A 19 1.65 10.37 -5.94
C ASP A 19 1.09 10.57 -4.52
N ASP A 20 0.11 9.76 -4.11
CA ASP A 20 -0.46 9.82 -2.75
C ASP A 20 0.61 9.46 -1.71
N GLY A 21 1.42 8.43 -1.99
CA GLY A 21 2.52 8.02 -1.13
C GLY A 21 3.53 9.15 -0.90
N HIS A 22 3.88 9.88 -1.97
CA HIS A 22 4.79 11.02 -1.87
C HIS A 22 4.22 12.14 -0.98
N ALA A 23 2.95 12.51 -1.16
CA ALA A 23 2.30 13.51 -0.32
C ALA A 23 2.26 13.10 1.16
N ILE A 24 2.02 11.81 1.44
CA ILE A 24 2.00 11.26 2.79
C ILE A 24 3.39 11.24 3.43
N ILE A 25 4.44 10.92 2.66
CA ILE A 25 5.83 10.94 3.14
C ILE A 25 6.22 12.36 3.57
N GLU A 26 5.89 13.38 2.77
CA GLU A 26 6.18 14.77 3.14
C GLU A 26 5.40 15.20 4.39
N LYS A 27 4.12 14.80 4.50
CA LYS A 27 3.32 15.05 5.71
C LYS A 27 3.91 14.37 6.95
N LYS A 28 4.31 13.10 6.83
CA LYS A 28 4.97 12.33 7.89
C LYS A 28 6.31 12.96 8.29
N ARG A 29 7.07 13.48 7.31
CA ARG A 29 8.35 14.15 7.57
C ARG A 29 8.17 15.45 8.34
N ALA A 30 7.11 16.21 8.06
CA ALA A 30 6.83 17.48 8.73
C ALA A 30 6.25 17.31 10.15
N GLY A 31 5.38 16.31 10.38
CA GLY A 31 4.62 16.18 11.62
C GLY A 31 4.75 14.85 12.36
N GLY A 32 5.62 13.95 11.89
CA GLY A 32 5.75 12.59 12.42
C GLY A 32 4.57 11.68 12.02
N ILE A 33 4.58 10.46 12.53
CA ILE A 33 3.53 9.48 12.24
C ILE A 33 2.15 9.93 12.76
N ASP A 34 2.12 10.73 13.83
CA ASP A 34 0.89 11.22 14.46
C ASP A 34 0.16 12.29 13.65
N ALA A 35 0.83 12.89 12.66
CA ALA A 35 0.17 13.75 11.69
C ALA A 35 -0.66 12.97 10.66
N LEU A 36 -0.45 11.66 10.52
CA LEU A 36 -1.16 10.84 9.55
C LEU A 36 -2.49 10.33 10.09
N THR A 37 -3.54 10.52 9.30
CA THR A 37 -4.83 9.84 9.48
C THR A 37 -4.66 8.33 9.33
N PRO A 38 -5.60 7.51 9.85
CA PRO A 38 -5.52 6.06 9.66
C PRO A 38 -5.37 5.65 8.19
N ARG A 39 -6.14 6.24 7.28
CA ARG A 39 -6.03 5.95 5.84
C ARG A 39 -4.66 6.29 5.26
N GLU A 40 -4.09 7.44 5.62
CA GLU A 40 -2.74 7.83 5.19
C GLU A 40 -1.67 6.88 5.75
N ARG A 41 -1.79 6.45 7.01
CA ARG A 41 -0.88 5.45 7.60
C ARG A 41 -0.92 4.13 6.81
N LEU A 42 -2.13 3.69 6.43
CA LEU A 42 -2.31 2.47 5.66
C LEU A 42 -1.71 2.58 4.25
N ILE A 43 -1.99 3.69 3.55
CA ILE A 43 -1.40 3.96 2.22
C ILE A 43 0.13 4.04 2.32
N HIS A 44 0.69 4.66 3.36
CA HIS A 44 2.13 4.68 3.58
C HIS A 44 2.72 3.28 3.79
N CYS A 45 2.08 2.40 4.57
CA CYS A 45 2.55 1.02 4.72
C CYS A 45 2.50 0.25 3.39
N PHE A 46 1.45 0.46 2.60
CA PHE A 46 1.32 -0.15 1.28
C PHE A 46 2.35 0.39 0.29
N TRP A 47 2.61 1.69 0.31
CA TRP A 47 3.67 2.31 -0.48
C TRP A 47 5.05 1.74 -0.14
N ILE A 48 5.36 1.52 1.15
CA ILE A 48 6.63 0.88 1.55
C ILE A 48 6.75 -0.53 0.96
N ALA A 49 5.67 -1.32 1.02
CA ALA A 49 5.65 -2.66 0.46
C ALA A 49 5.84 -2.65 -1.07
N ASP A 50 5.14 -1.76 -1.78
CA ASP A 50 5.28 -1.59 -3.23
C ASP A 50 6.69 -1.15 -3.62
N TYR A 51 7.21 -0.13 -2.93
CA TYR A 51 8.56 0.35 -3.13
C TYR A 51 9.59 -0.78 -2.95
N SER A 52 9.46 -1.57 -1.88
CA SER A 52 10.35 -2.70 -1.61
C SER A 52 10.27 -3.77 -2.71
N MET A 53 9.06 -4.21 -3.04
CA MET A 53 8.85 -5.26 -4.06
C MET A 53 9.33 -4.83 -5.45
N ARG A 54 9.19 -3.56 -5.81
CA ARG A 54 9.62 -3.05 -7.13
C ARG A 54 11.11 -2.75 -7.22
N ASN A 55 11.76 -2.37 -6.12
CA ASN A 55 13.18 -2.00 -6.14
C ASN A 55 14.12 -3.13 -5.71
N ALA A 56 13.70 -3.99 -4.77
CA ALA A 56 14.50 -5.09 -4.24
C ALA A 56 13.97 -6.48 -4.67
N GLY A 57 12.68 -6.58 -5.00
CA GLY A 57 12.05 -7.87 -5.33
C GLY A 57 11.62 -8.68 -4.10
N ASP A 58 11.77 -8.11 -2.90
CA ASP A 58 11.39 -8.70 -1.62
C ASP A 58 10.84 -7.62 -0.66
N LEU A 59 10.38 -8.03 0.52
CA LEU A 59 9.90 -7.15 1.60
C LEU A 59 10.95 -6.95 2.70
N ALA A 60 12.20 -7.39 2.50
CA ALA A 60 13.27 -7.15 3.47
C ALA A 60 13.53 -5.64 3.61
N THR A 61 13.54 -4.90 2.49
CA THR A 61 13.66 -3.43 2.50
C THR A 61 12.47 -2.76 3.19
N ALA A 62 11.26 -3.28 3.02
CA ALA A 62 10.07 -2.77 3.71
C ALA A 62 10.21 -2.85 5.24
N ARG A 63 10.66 -4.00 5.74
CA ARG A 63 10.91 -4.21 7.16
C ARG A 63 12.03 -3.33 7.71
N ASP A 64 13.08 -3.08 6.92
CA ASP A 64 14.18 -2.19 7.33
C ASP A 64 13.72 -0.72 7.41
N LEU A 65 12.82 -0.30 6.50
CA LEU A 65 12.24 1.05 6.49
C LEU A 65 11.24 1.26 7.64
N ASP A 66 10.40 0.28 7.92
CA ASP A 66 9.46 0.29 9.03
C ASP A 66 9.17 -1.13 9.52
N PRO A 67 9.77 -1.59 10.64
CA PRO A 67 9.58 -2.96 11.14
C PRO A 67 8.13 -3.31 11.51
N ARG A 68 7.23 -2.31 11.61
CA ARG A 68 5.83 -2.50 11.97
C ARG A 68 4.87 -2.39 10.79
N TYR A 69 5.36 -2.17 9.56
CA TYR A 69 4.49 -1.91 8.40
C TYR A 69 3.38 -2.96 8.23
N LEU A 70 3.67 -4.26 8.39
CA LEU A 70 2.68 -5.34 8.31
C LEU A 70 1.63 -5.23 9.43
N SER A 71 2.07 -5.15 10.69
CA SER A 71 1.17 -5.13 11.84
C SER A 71 0.32 -3.87 11.87
N ASP A 72 0.91 -2.73 11.51
CA ASP A 72 0.23 -1.44 11.45
C ASP A 72 -0.78 -1.42 10.30
N ALA A 73 -0.39 -1.87 9.10
CA ALA A 73 -1.30 -1.97 7.96
C ALA A 73 -2.50 -2.87 8.26
N ARG A 74 -2.27 -4.06 8.82
CA ARG A 74 -3.35 -4.98 9.21
C ARG A 74 -4.31 -4.35 10.22
N SER A 75 -3.76 -3.76 11.29
CA SER A 75 -4.57 -3.20 12.38
C SER A 75 -5.40 -2.01 11.89
N VAL A 76 -4.80 -1.15 11.07
CA VAL A 76 -5.47 0.03 10.51
C VAL A 76 -6.49 -0.36 9.44
N ALA A 77 -6.19 -1.35 8.59
CA ALA A 77 -7.16 -1.86 7.62
C ALA A 77 -8.38 -2.46 8.32
N ALA A 78 -8.18 -3.19 9.42
CA ALA A 78 -9.29 -3.70 10.24
C ALA A 78 -10.12 -2.56 10.88
N LEU A 79 -9.45 -1.50 11.36
CA LEU A 79 -10.13 -0.31 11.91
C LEU A 79 -10.99 0.41 10.85
N LEU A 80 -10.55 0.39 9.60
CA LEU A 80 -11.22 1.05 8.47
C LEU A 80 -12.24 0.15 7.75
N ASP A 81 -12.47 -1.08 8.24
CA ASP A 81 -13.35 -2.08 7.61
C ASP A 81 -12.95 -2.40 6.15
N LEU A 82 -11.64 -2.58 5.93
CA LEU A 82 -11.03 -2.92 4.63
C LEU A 82 -10.57 -4.40 4.66
N PRO A 83 -11.49 -5.37 4.48
CA PRO A 83 -11.21 -6.78 4.72
C PRO A 83 -10.17 -7.37 3.78
N VAL A 84 -10.07 -6.92 2.52
CA VAL A 84 -9.07 -7.43 1.57
C VAL A 84 -7.66 -7.01 2.01
N THR A 85 -7.51 -5.73 2.34
CA THR A 85 -6.25 -5.15 2.81
C THR A 85 -5.85 -5.76 4.15
N ALA A 86 -6.81 -5.91 5.07
CA ALA A 86 -6.55 -6.55 6.36
C ALA A 86 -6.12 -8.02 6.19
N ALA A 87 -6.72 -8.75 5.24
CA ALA A 87 -6.32 -10.12 4.94
C ALA A 87 -4.92 -10.21 4.30
N ALA A 88 -4.60 -9.33 3.35
CA ALA A 88 -3.30 -9.30 2.68
C ALA A 88 -2.16 -8.98 3.65
N PHE A 89 -2.29 -7.91 4.45
CA PHE A 89 -1.29 -7.56 5.47
C PHE A 89 -1.35 -8.47 6.71
N GLY A 90 -2.31 -9.40 6.76
CA GLY A 90 -2.36 -10.50 7.73
C GLY A 90 -1.56 -11.74 7.34
N LEU A 91 -1.07 -11.81 6.10
CA LEU A 91 -0.18 -12.88 5.63
C LEU A 91 1.20 -12.78 6.31
N SER A 92 1.96 -13.87 6.29
CA SER A 92 3.38 -13.78 6.60
C SER A 92 4.11 -12.98 5.51
N GLU A 93 5.23 -12.36 5.85
CA GLU A 93 6.03 -11.56 4.92
C GLU A 93 6.33 -12.31 3.61
N GLY A 94 6.84 -13.55 3.69
CA GLY A 94 7.13 -14.35 2.49
C GLY A 94 5.90 -14.82 1.70
N GLU A 95 4.72 -14.89 2.32
CA GLU A 95 3.48 -15.16 1.58
C GLU A 95 2.93 -13.90 0.89
N LEU A 96 3.07 -12.74 1.54
CA LEU A 96 2.75 -11.46 0.94
C LEU A 96 3.67 -11.17 -0.26
N GLU A 97 4.98 -11.38 -0.13
CA GLU A 97 5.96 -11.25 -1.24
C GLU A 97 5.51 -12.03 -2.48
N ARG A 98 5.22 -13.33 -2.32
CA ARG A 98 4.81 -14.22 -3.41
C ARG A 98 3.56 -13.75 -4.14
N ARG A 99 2.64 -13.10 -3.42
CA ARG A 99 1.31 -12.73 -3.90
C ARG A 99 1.16 -11.25 -4.19
N PHE A 100 2.19 -10.45 -3.94
CA PHE A 100 2.08 -9.00 -3.87
C PHE A 100 1.48 -8.41 -5.14
N PHE A 101 2.05 -8.75 -6.31
CA PHE A 101 1.59 -8.22 -7.59
C PHE A 101 0.22 -8.75 -7.99
N ASP A 102 -0.15 -9.98 -7.60
CA ASP A 102 -1.49 -10.53 -7.83
C ASP A 102 -2.56 -9.83 -6.96
N LEU A 103 -2.16 -9.31 -5.80
CA LEU A 103 -3.05 -8.60 -4.88
C LEU A 103 -3.10 -7.09 -5.15
N PHE A 104 -2.09 -6.53 -5.80
CA PHE A 104 -1.85 -5.09 -5.92
C PHE A 104 -3.09 -4.29 -6.35
N ASP A 105 -3.68 -4.62 -7.50
CA ASP A 105 -4.81 -3.87 -8.03
C ASP A 105 -6.02 -3.94 -7.10
N ARG A 106 -6.26 -5.10 -6.49
CA ARG A 106 -7.37 -5.28 -5.54
C ARG A 106 -7.19 -4.47 -4.26
N LEU A 107 -5.94 -4.32 -3.80
CA LEU A 107 -5.60 -3.46 -2.66
C LEU A 107 -5.81 -1.99 -3.02
N CYS A 108 -5.39 -1.57 -4.21
CA CYS A 108 -5.64 -0.23 -4.72
C CYS A 108 -7.14 0.06 -4.82
N ASP A 109 -7.93 -0.83 -5.41
CA ASP A 109 -9.37 -0.63 -5.56
C ASP A 109 -10.07 -0.46 -4.21
N GLU A 110 -9.79 -1.34 -3.25
CA GLU A 110 -10.37 -1.25 -1.91
C GLU A 110 -9.93 0.04 -1.18
N LEU A 111 -8.64 0.39 -1.25
CA LEU A 111 -8.16 1.64 -0.67
C LEU A 111 -8.80 2.87 -1.34
N ARG A 112 -9.08 2.81 -2.64
CA ARG A 112 -9.72 3.90 -3.39
C ARG A 112 -11.25 3.91 -3.28
N GLY A 113 -11.85 2.87 -2.69
CA GLY A 113 -13.30 2.72 -2.55
C GLY A 113 -14.01 2.42 -3.88
N ARG A 114 -13.38 1.58 -4.72
CA ARG A 114 -13.86 1.18 -6.05
C ARG A 114 -14.38 -0.25 -6.07
#